data_AF-A0A067TSM1-F1
#
_entry.id   AF-A0A067TSM1-F1
#
_cell.length_a   1.000
_cell.length_b   1.000
_cell.length_c   1.000
_cell.angle_alpha   90.00
_cell.angle_beta   90.00
_cell.angle_gamma   90.00
#
_symmetry.space_group_name_H-M   'P 1'
#
loop_
_entity.id
_entity.type
_entity.pdbx_description
1 polymer ?
#
loop_
_entity_poly.entity_id
_entity_poly.type
_entity_poly.pdbx_seq_one_letter_code
_entity_poly.pdbx_strand_id
1 'polypeptide(L)'
;MGQKFQEKLWSLPPSASKERVASKLSLCQGMPVMICNNDATELCITRGQDGTVWGWDAASLPDGKETLKTLFIKLTKPPRNVQFPGLPMNVVPIPTAHHGPLSMRMPNGDFVSLKRWQVPALPFFAMTDYASQGKTRLTNIVDLGRSKNHQAVYTALSRSASVDGTAILQSFDSSKITRGISGYLRQEFRELEILNKMTKLRYEGSIDQNSVSELRNPTLKTYYELKKTNPDLSITWHEALDVSSEQTNFAQDTTGVLWSITKNKKAHEEHALKIEKEKAEKQKKRIANRELSSGQQKAHKKPKTQKIVAKKPKRDHRETPRQTILGPKWDNVDWSCAYDALIFILYNTWCEKRTAVPNEWMGVSRYMKMLIGDFSNSTDINLTRNKLRKRFYEDNSVDFPLGQRSTDIQSVVEHLLGLTHGDDDNITTVVCEKCSYASNLAFFNLSKFVILSRPRPGYPRSIQGQIDIRIKKSCLCDNCRLQNRKSFLSHPEFLETPPPFIFFPLEYNFETNTRILIAPGHIEYELKGLIYLQSNHFTARFIDKNNSTWYHDGIAGMQGIPESFLGSLEGFLKLKAGNTPAVAFYARC
;
A
#
# COMPACT_ATOMS: atom_id res chain seq x y z
N MET A 1 16.88 -10.45 -23.15
CA MET A 1 16.76 -9.67 -21.90
C MET A 1 18.15 -9.28 -21.44
N GLY A 2 18.42 -8.01 -21.16
CA GLY A 2 19.77 -7.56 -20.74
C GLY A 2 20.09 -7.97 -19.30
N GLN A 3 21.38 -8.20 -18.99
CA GLN A 3 21.87 -8.60 -17.66
C GLN A 3 21.38 -7.66 -16.53
N LYS A 4 21.38 -6.34 -16.77
CA LYS A 4 20.85 -5.34 -15.83
C LYS A 4 19.36 -5.54 -15.48
N PHE A 5 18.57 -6.04 -16.42
CA PHE A 5 17.16 -6.32 -16.18
C PHE A 5 16.98 -7.56 -15.30
N GLN A 6 17.76 -8.61 -15.57
CA GLN A 6 17.77 -9.83 -14.76
C GLN A 6 18.21 -9.54 -13.31
N GLU A 7 19.22 -8.69 -13.12
CA GLU A 7 19.68 -8.25 -11.80
C GLU A 7 18.59 -7.50 -11.02
N LYS A 8 17.86 -6.60 -11.70
CA LYS A 8 16.70 -5.94 -11.09
C LYS A 8 15.65 -6.96 -10.67
N LEU A 9 15.32 -7.96 -11.51
CA LEU A 9 14.36 -9.01 -11.16
C LEU A 9 14.81 -9.85 -9.95
N TRP A 10 16.11 -10.16 -9.85
CA TRP A 10 16.66 -10.87 -8.70
C TRP A 10 16.63 -10.07 -7.40
N SER A 11 16.70 -8.74 -7.48
CA SER A 11 16.63 -7.84 -6.32
C SER A 11 15.23 -7.66 -5.73
N LEU A 12 14.19 -8.17 -6.40
CA LEU A 12 12.81 -7.96 -5.97
C LEU A 12 12.48 -8.78 -4.71
N PRO A 13 11.69 -8.22 -3.79
CA PRO A 13 11.26 -8.95 -2.60
C PRO A 13 10.34 -10.11 -2.98
N PRO A 14 10.26 -11.17 -2.15
CA PRO A 14 9.33 -12.29 -2.39
C PRO A 14 7.86 -11.87 -2.55
N SER A 15 7.47 -10.73 -1.97
CA SER A 15 6.14 -10.14 -2.10
C SER A 15 5.83 -9.54 -3.48
N ALA A 16 6.81 -9.46 -4.38
CA ALA A 16 6.64 -8.89 -5.71
C ALA A 16 5.78 -9.76 -6.66
N SER A 17 5.58 -11.05 -6.35
CA SER A 17 4.65 -11.94 -7.07
C SER A 17 3.63 -12.57 -6.13
N LYS A 18 2.44 -12.92 -6.65
CA LYS A 18 1.34 -13.49 -5.85
C LYS A 18 1.68 -14.86 -5.27
N GLU A 19 2.49 -15.62 -6.00
CA GLU A 19 2.93 -16.97 -5.70
C GLU A 19 4.01 -16.99 -4.61
N ARG A 20 4.51 -15.81 -4.19
CA ARG A 20 5.48 -15.63 -3.10
C ARG A 20 6.77 -16.43 -3.25
N VAL A 21 7.18 -16.73 -4.48
CA VAL A 21 8.46 -17.40 -4.74
C VAL A 21 9.57 -16.36 -4.66
N ALA A 22 10.55 -16.54 -3.80
CA ALA A 22 11.64 -15.58 -3.65
C ALA A 22 12.48 -15.44 -4.93
N SER A 23 12.83 -14.21 -5.31
CA SER A 23 13.78 -13.96 -6.40
C SER A 23 15.21 -14.37 -6.02
N LYS A 24 15.59 -14.14 -4.76
CA LYS A 24 16.85 -14.52 -4.13
C LYS A 24 16.56 -15.01 -2.72
N LEU A 25 17.15 -16.15 -2.34
CA LEU A 25 17.13 -16.66 -0.98
C LEU A 25 18.53 -16.52 -0.38
N SER A 26 18.64 -15.74 0.69
CA SER A 26 19.83 -15.73 1.53
C SER A 26 19.57 -16.72 2.67
N LEU A 27 20.45 -17.71 2.84
CA LEU A 27 20.27 -18.81 3.80
C LEU A 27 21.48 -18.92 4.72
N CYS A 28 21.22 -19.39 5.94
CA CYS A 28 22.24 -19.93 6.85
C CYS A 28 21.66 -21.15 7.58
N GLN A 29 22.51 -22.04 8.07
CA GLN A 29 22.05 -23.19 8.86
C GLN A 29 21.36 -22.71 10.15
N GLY A 30 20.28 -23.38 10.54
CA GLY A 30 19.43 -23.01 11.67
C GLY A 30 18.42 -21.90 11.38
N MET A 31 18.47 -21.26 10.20
CA MET A 31 17.55 -20.18 9.84
C MET A 31 16.10 -20.67 9.81
N PRO A 32 15.14 -19.97 10.47
CA PRO A 32 13.72 -20.26 10.35
C PRO A 32 13.22 -20.06 8.92
N VAL A 33 12.54 -21.06 8.38
CA VAL A 33 11.95 -21.05 7.04
C VAL A 33 10.56 -21.65 7.05
N MET A 34 9.75 -21.30 6.05
CA MET A 34 8.43 -21.86 5.80
C MET A 34 8.34 -22.42 4.38
N ILE A 35 7.78 -23.62 4.26
CA ILE A 35 7.45 -24.25 2.99
C ILE A 35 6.24 -23.56 2.37
N CYS A 36 6.33 -23.22 1.08
CA CYS A 36 5.33 -22.41 0.38
C CYS A 36 4.42 -23.20 -0.56
N ASN A 37 4.69 -24.49 -0.77
CA ASN A 37 3.89 -25.39 -1.63
C ASN A 37 3.42 -26.64 -0.89
N ASN A 38 2.37 -27.26 -1.42
CA ASN A 38 1.94 -28.60 -1.04
C ASN A 38 2.58 -29.58 -2.01
N ASP A 39 3.73 -30.14 -1.64
CA ASP A 39 4.47 -31.08 -2.50
C ASP A 39 4.17 -32.54 -2.11
N ALA A 40 4.09 -32.84 -0.81
CA ALA A 40 3.78 -34.18 -0.29
C ALA A 40 3.14 -34.04 1.11
N THR A 41 1.81 -34.05 1.18
CA THR A 41 1.07 -33.84 2.43
C THR A 41 1.31 -34.97 3.43
N GLU A 42 1.43 -36.18 2.91
CA GLU A 42 1.81 -37.35 3.67
C GLU A 42 3.18 -37.13 4.31
N LEU A 43 4.18 -36.57 3.63
CA LEU A 43 5.52 -36.33 4.20
C LEU A 43 5.60 -35.02 5.00
N CYS A 44 4.46 -34.44 5.37
CA CYS A 44 4.36 -33.14 6.04
C CYS A 44 5.01 -31.98 5.26
N ILE A 45 5.22 -32.15 3.94
CA ILE A 45 5.73 -31.11 3.04
C ILE A 45 4.53 -30.31 2.52
N THR A 46 3.98 -29.49 3.41
CA THR A 46 2.77 -28.70 3.15
C THR A 46 3.03 -27.21 3.23
N ARG A 47 2.24 -26.45 2.48
CA ARG A 47 2.26 -25.00 2.51
C ARG A 47 1.93 -24.51 3.90
N GLY A 48 2.82 -23.72 4.48
CA GLY A 48 2.67 -23.19 5.83
C GLY A 48 3.42 -23.96 6.91
N GLN A 49 3.92 -25.17 6.61
CA GLN A 49 4.78 -25.92 7.50
C GLN A 49 6.08 -25.15 7.71
N ASP A 50 6.43 -24.93 8.97
CA ASP A 50 7.65 -24.27 9.38
C ASP A 50 8.74 -25.27 9.75
N GLY A 51 9.97 -24.77 9.74
CA GLY A 51 11.16 -25.53 10.04
C GLY A 51 12.39 -24.66 10.11
N THR A 52 13.54 -25.30 10.24
CA THR A 52 14.86 -24.65 10.22
C THR A 52 15.70 -25.21 9.08
N VAL A 53 16.52 -24.37 8.47
CA VAL A 53 17.46 -24.80 7.43
C VAL A 53 18.46 -25.78 8.03
N TRP A 54 18.48 -27.00 7.53
CA TRP A 54 19.46 -28.02 7.90
C TRP A 54 20.74 -27.91 7.05
N GLY A 55 20.56 -27.73 5.75
CA GLY A 55 21.64 -27.62 4.76
C GLY A 55 21.07 -27.44 3.37
N TRP A 56 21.91 -27.36 2.35
CA TRP A 56 21.48 -27.25 0.96
C TRP A 56 22.54 -27.76 0.00
N ASP A 57 22.07 -28.19 -1.16
CA ASP A 57 22.91 -28.44 -2.33
C ASP A 57 22.81 -27.25 -3.28
N ALA A 58 23.95 -26.78 -3.78
CA ALA A 58 24.03 -25.67 -4.72
C ALA A 58 24.64 -26.08 -6.06
N ALA A 59 24.45 -25.23 -7.08
CA ALA A 59 25.11 -25.30 -8.37
C ALA A 59 25.63 -23.91 -8.74
N SER A 60 26.70 -23.85 -9.53
CA SER A 60 27.12 -22.62 -10.19
C SER A 60 26.37 -22.42 -11.51
N LEU A 61 25.84 -21.22 -11.74
CA LEU A 61 25.29 -20.77 -13.00
C LEU A 61 26.40 -20.31 -13.95
N PRO A 62 26.15 -20.24 -15.27
CA PRO A 62 27.15 -19.80 -16.25
C PRO A 62 27.73 -18.39 -16.01
N ASP A 63 27.03 -17.55 -15.25
CA ASP A 63 27.46 -16.20 -14.89
C ASP A 63 28.20 -16.14 -13.53
N GLY A 64 28.57 -17.30 -12.98
CA GLY A 64 29.31 -17.45 -11.72
C GLY A 64 28.46 -17.31 -10.45
N LYS A 65 27.15 -17.09 -10.57
CA LYS A 65 26.25 -17.03 -9.40
C LYS A 65 25.86 -18.43 -8.93
N GLU A 66 25.62 -18.56 -7.62
CA GLU A 66 25.09 -19.82 -7.07
C GLU A 66 23.57 -19.90 -7.21
N THR A 67 23.07 -21.11 -7.45
CA THR A 67 21.65 -21.46 -7.41
C THR A 67 21.44 -22.66 -6.50
N LEU A 68 20.30 -22.72 -5.82
CA LEU A 68 19.92 -23.89 -5.05
C LEU A 68 19.47 -25.03 -5.98
N LYS A 69 19.90 -26.25 -5.70
CA LYS A 69 19.32 -27.48 -6.27
C LYS A 69 18.28 -28.05 -5.33
N THR A 70 18.63 -28.21 -4.06
CA THR A 70 17.77 -28.77 -3.01
C THR A 70 18.06 -28.06 -1.70
N LEU A 71 17.01 -27.69 -0.97
CA LEU A 71 17.08 -27.18 0.39
C LEU A 71 16.63 -28.25 1.36
N PHE A 72 17.43 -28.59 2.35
CA PHE A 72 17.04 -29.53 3.41
C PHE A 72 16.49 -28.74 4.60
N ILE A 73 15.26 -29.04 5.00
CA ILE A 73 14.56 -28.36 6.10
C ILE A 73 14.26 -29.37 7.19
N LYS A 74 14.66 -29.05 8.42
CA LYS A 74 14.23 -29.77 9.62
C LYS A 74 12.88 -29.23 10.08
N LEU A 75 11.83 -30.05 9.98
CA LEU A 75 10.46 -29.65 10.29
C LEU A 75 10.27 -29.39 11.80
N THR A 76 9.54 -28.33 12.13
CA THR A 76 9.15 -28.01 13.51
C THR A 76 7.85 -28.72 13.84
N LYS A 77 7.86 -29.61 14.85
CA LYS A 77 6.68 -30.32 15.37
C LYS A 77 5.73 -30.82 14.25
N PRO A 78 6.21 -31.60 13.27
CA PRO A 78 5.34 -32.10 12.22
C PRO A 78 4.25 -33.00 12.83
N PRO A 79 3.06 -33.10 12.20
CA PRO A 79 1.96 -33.94 12.69
C PRO A 79 2.33 -35.41 12.89
N ARG A 80 3.34 -35.89 12.16
CA ARG A 80 3.94 -37.22 12.31
C ARG A 80 5.44 -37.14 12.01
N ASN A 81 6.18 -38.12 12.52
CA ASN A 81 7.60 -38.23 12.21
C ASN A 81 7.81 -38.62 10.74
N VAL A 82 8.80 -37.99 10.11
CA VAL A 82 9.17 -38.20 8.70
C VAL A 82 10.66 -38.53 8.66
N GLN A 83 11.00 -39.60 7.95
CA GLN A 83 12.38 -40.09 7.87
C GLN A 83 12.68 -40.47 6.42
N PHE A 84 13.66 -39.79 5.83
CA PHE A 84 14.21 -40.15 4.52
C PHE A 84 15.50 -40.96 4.71
N PRO A 85 15.79 -41.97 3.86
CA PRO A 85 17.07 -42.66 3.90
C PRO A 85 18.24 -41.68 3.77
N GLY A 86 19.22 -41.78 4.68
CA GLY A 86 20.41 -40.92 4.68
C GLY A 86 20.24 -39.50 5.25
N LEU A 87 19.03 -39.10 5.64
CA LEU A 87 18.78 -37.82 6.32
C LEU A 87 18.43 -38.02 7.79
N PRO A 88 18.64 -37.03 8.68
CA PRO A 88 18.15 -37.13 10.05
C PRO A 88 16.61 -37.11 10.15
N MET A 89 16.09 -37.52 11.31
CA MET A 89 14.66 -37.46 11.61
C MET A 89 14.09 -36.05 11.39
N ASN A 90 12.93 -36.01 10.71
CA ASN A 90 12.18 -34.82 10.34
C ASN A 90 12.94 -33.85 9.42
N VAL A 91 14.03 -34.28 8.78
CA VAL A 91 14.70 -33.50 7.73
C VAL A 91 14.16 -33.92 6.37
N VAL A 92 13.59 -32.97 5.64
CA VAL A 92 12.98 -33.19 4.33
C VAL A 92 13.70 -32.42 3.23
N PRO A 93 13.90 -33.02 2.03
CA PRO A 93 14.46 -32.33 0.88
C PRO A 93 13.39 -31.53 0.13
N ILE A 94 13.65 -30.26 -0.12
CA ILE A 94 12.81 -29.38 -0.94
C ILE A 94 13.57 -29.02 -2.23
N PRO A 95 13.30 -29.70 -3.35
CA PRO A 95 14.00 -29.45 -4.60
C PRO A 95 13.57 -28.12 -5.24
N THR A 96 14.47 -27.57 -6.06
CA THR A 96 14.16 -26.43 -6.92
C THR A 96 13.09 -26.81 -7.93
N ALA A 97 12.01 -26.04 -7.96
CA ALA A 97 10.89 -26.23 -8.87
C ALA A 97 10.77 -25.07 -9.85
N HIS A 98 10.16 -25.35 -11.00
CA HIS A 98 9.83 -24.33 -11.99
C HIS A 98 8.47 -23.70 -11.69
N HIS A 99 8.48 -22.41 -11.39
CA HIS A 99 7.32 -21.61 -11.05
C HIS A 99 6.95 -20.65 -12.17
N GLY A 100 5.64 -20.49 -12.39
CA GLY A 100 5.07 -19.49 -13.29
C GLY A 100 4.08 -20.04 -14.31
N PRO A 101 3.55 -19.17 -15.20
CA PRO A 101 3.92 -17.77 -15.38
C PRO A 101 3.60 -16.88 -14.17
N LEU A 102 4.60 -16.15 -13.68
CA LEU A 102 4.50 -15.17 -12.60
C LEU A 102 4.27 -13.80 -13.22
N SER A 103 3.13 -13.17 -12.90
CA SER A 103 2.81 -11.83 -13.38
C SER A 103 3.46 -10.79 -12.47
N MET A 104 4.33 -9.96 -13.06
CA MET A 104 5.10 -8.96 -12.32
C MET A 104 4.76 -7.56 -12.80
N ARG A 105 4.39 -6.70 -11.87
CA ARG A 105 4.09 -5.30 -12.17
C ARG A 105 5.38 -4.50 -12.27
N MET A 106 5.55 -3.81 -13.39
CA MET A 106 6.66 -2.93 -13.68
C MET A 106 6.40 -1.53 -13.11
N PRO A 107 7.44 -0.70 -12.84
CA PRO A 107 7.27 0.65 -12.31
C PRO A 107 6.35 1.55 -13.17
N ASN A 108 6.38 1.34 -14.49
CA ASN A 108 5.53 2.03 -15.45
C ASN A 108 4.05 1.55 -15.44
N GLY A 109 3.71 0.55 -14.62
CA GLY A 109 2.35 0.01 -14.51
C GLY A 109 2.03 -1.16 -15.45
N ASP A 110 2.93 -1.52 -16.36
CA ASP A 110 2.80 -2.70 -17.22
C ASP A 110 3.03 -3.99 -16.43
N PHE A 111 2.64 -5.12 -17.04
CA PHE A 111 2.92 -6.45 -16.49
C PHE A 111 3.86 -7.23 -17.41
N VAL A 112 4.89 -7.83 -16.81
CA VAL A 112 5.75 -8.80 -17.47
C VAL A 112 5.47 -10.17 -16.88
N SER A 113 5.27 -11.16 -17.76
CA SER A 113 5.17 -12.55 -17.37
C SER A 113 6.58 -13.15 -17.33
N LEU A 114 6.95 -13.77 -16.20
CA LEU A 114 8.22 -14.47 -16.09
C LEU A 114 8.09 -15.85 -15.49
N LYS A 115 9.14 -16.65 -15.66
CA LYS A 115 9.28 -17.99 -15.11
C LYS A 115 10.47 -17.98 -14.15
N ARG A 116 10.38 -18.75 -13.07
CA ARG A 116 11.40 -18.77 -12.03
C ARG A 116 11.70 -20.21 -11.62
N TRP A 117 12.96 -20.60 -11.65
CA TRP A 117 13.45 -21.85 -11.05
C TRP A 117 13.94 -21.52 -9.65
N GLN A 118 13.22 -21.96 -8.62
CA GLN A 118 13.60 -21.71 -7.23
C GLN A 118 12.96 -22.74 -6.28
N VAL A 119 13.58 -22.96 -5.13
CA VAL A 119 13.00 -23.70 -4.01
C VAL A 119 11.76 -22.97 -3.48
N PRO A 120 10.60 -23.64 -3.29
CA PRO A 120 9.39 -23.05 -2.72
C PRO A 120 9.47 -22.87 -1.19
N ALA A 121 10.43 -22.08 -0.72
CA ALA A 121 10.60 -21.76 0.69
C ALA A 121 10.85 -20.27 0.89
N LEU A 122 10.52 -19.75 2.08
CA LEU A 122 10.76 -18.36 2.47
C LEU A 122 11.32 -18.27 3.89
N PRO A 123 12.14 -17.23 4.19
CA PRO A 123 12.46 -16.85 5.56
C PRO A 123 11.21 -16.68 6.42
N PHE A 124 11.26 -17.18 7.66
CA PHE A 124 10.11 -17.23 8.55
C PHE A 124 10.35 -16.56 9.91
N PHE A 125 10.91 -15.35 9.87
CA PHE A 125 11.06 -14.51 11.07
C PHE A 125 9.78 -13.74 11.42
N ALA A 126 8.98 -13.43 10.40
CA ALA A 126 7.73 -12.70 10.54
C ALA A 126 6.66 -13.33 9.64
N MET A 127 5.42 -13.15 10.03
CA MET A 127 4.24 -13.55 9.26
C MET A 127 3.23 -12.42 9.28
N THR A 128 2.42 -12.34 8.25
CA THR A 128 1.24 -11.46 8.27
C THR A 128 0.16 -12.07 9.15
N ASP A 129 -0.75 -11.23 9.66
CA ASP A 129 -2.00 -11.63 10.29
C ASP A 129 -2.73 -12.74 9.50
N TYR A 130 -2.87 -12.58 8.18
CA TYR A 130 -3.46 -13.60 7.30
C TYR A 130 -2.71 -14.94 7.33
N ALA A 131 -1.37 -14.93 7.33
CA ALA A 131 -0.57 -16.16 7.33
C ALA A 131 -0.47 -16.80 8.73
N SER A 132 -0.86 -16.05 9.77
CA SER A 132 -0.97 -16.52 11.14
C SER A 132 -2.31 -17.21 11.42
N GLN A 133 -3.35 -16.95 10.61
CA GLN A 133 -4.70 -17.45 10.88
C GLN A 133 -4.72 -18.96 11.11
N GLY A 134 -5.40 -19.39 12.19
CA GLY A 134 -5.51 -20.80 12.58
C GLY A 134 -4.29 -21.38 13.29
N LYS A 135 -3.24 -20.57 13.55
CA LYS A 135 -2.06 -21.01 14.32
C LYS A 135 -2.17 -20.60 15.79
N THR A 136 -1.79 -21.52 16.67
CA THR A 136 -1.58 -21.23 18.09
C THR A 136 -0.09 -21.06 18.34
N ARG A 137 0.29 -20.01 19.06
CA ARG A 137 1.68 -19.65 19.37
C ARG A 137 1.84 -19.51 20.89
N LEU A 138 2.86 -20.18 21.44
CA LEU A 138 3.25 -20.00 22.84
C LEU A 138 3.87 -18.62 23.07
N THR A 139 4.67 -18.16 22.10
CA THR A 139 5.26 -16.81 22.09
C THR A 139 4.74 -16.06 20.86
N ASN A 140 3.91 -15.05 21.11
CA ASN A 140 3.22 -14.23 20.13
C ASN A 140 3.68 -12.78 20.23
N ILE A 141 4.81 -12.50 19.60
CA ILE A 141 5.32 -11.14 19.43
C ILE A 141 4.61 -10.53 18.23
N VAL A 142 3.84 -9.47 18.44
CA VAL A 142 2.98 -8.85 17.43
C VAL A 142 3.29 -7.36 17.23
N ASP A 143 3.27 -6.92 15.98
CA ASP A 143 3.22 -5.50 15.61
C ASP A 143 1.80 -5.17 15.14
N LEU A 144 1.07 -4.42 15.96
CA LEU A 144 -0.30 -3.99 15.68
C LEU A 144 -0.38 -2.63 14.99
N GLY A 145 0.72 -1.88 14.91
CA GLY A 145 0.72 -0.53 14.34
C GLY A 145 0.32 -0.50 12.87
N ARG A 146 0.61 -1.61 12.15
CA ARG A 146 0.28 -1.79 10.73
C ARG A 146 -1.00 -2.57 10.48
N SER A 147 -1.71 -3.00 11.52
CA SER A 147 -2.99 -3.71 11.37
C SER A 147 -4.03 -2.79 10.76
N LYS A 148 -4.66 -3.24 9.66
CA LYS A 148 -5.56 -2.41 8.85
C LYS A 148 -6.86 -2.05 9.59
N ASN A 149 -7.41 -2.98 10.36
CA ASN A 149 -8.71 -2.87 10.99
C ASN A 149 -8.80 -3.77 12.25
N HIS A 150 -9.96 -3.77 12.92
CA HIS A 150 -10.22 -4.61 14.09
C HIS A 150 -9.97 -6.10 13.83
N GLN A 151 -10.32 -6.61 12.65
CA GLN A 151 -10.16 -8.03 12.29
C GLN A 151 -8.69 -8.44 12.23
N ALA A 152 -7.83 -7.58 11.66
CA ALA A 152 -6.39 -7.80 11.61
C ALA A 152 -5.78 -7.83 13.02
N VAL A 153 -6.20 -6.91 13.88
CA VAL A 153 -5.76 -6.87 15.29
C VAL A 153 -6.20 -8.12 16.04
N TYR A 154 -7.50 -8.46 15.95
CA TYR A 154 -8.06 -9.67 16.55
C TYR A 154 -7.34 -10.93 16.06
N THR A 155 -7.10 -11.04 14.75
CA THR A 155 -6.44 -12.19 14.14
C THR A 155 -5.01 -12.35 14.64
N ALA A 156 -4.27 -11.25 14.85
CA ALA A 156 -2.91 -11.29 15.37
C ALA A 156 -2.86 -11.65 16.86
N LEU A 157 -3.72 -11.04 17.69
CA LEU A 157 -3.74 -11.26 19.14
C LEU A 157 -4.27 -12.66 19.51
N SER A 158 -5.30 -13.14 18.82
CA SER A 158 -5.90 -14.47 19.04
C SER A 158 -5.02 -15.66 18.60
N ARG A 159 -3.74 -15.42 18.28
CA ARG A 159 -2.74 -16.48 18.05
C ARG A 159 -2.03 -16.88 19.33
N SER A 160 -1.98 -16.00 20.33
CA SER A 160 -1.33 -16.37 21.58
C SER A 160 -2.18 -17.37 22.36
N ALA A 161 -1.51 -18.33 22.99
CA ALA A 161 -2.16 -19.23 23.95
C ALA A 161 -2.36 -18.59 25.33
N SER A 162 -1.63 -17.51 25.66
CA SER A 162 -1.71 -16.82 26.95
C SER A 162 -1.37 -15.33 26.84
N VAL A 163 -1.75 -14.56 27.85
CA VAL A 163 -1.39 -13.14 27.99
C VAL A 163 0.12 -13.00 28.16
N ASP A 164 0.75 -13.78 29.05
CA ASP A 164 2.20 -13.77 29.28
C ASP A 164 3.02 -14.12 28.04
N GLY A 165 2.46 -14.94 27.16
CA GLY A 165 3.05 -15.29 25.86
C GLY A 165 2.95 -14.18 24.82
N THR A 166 2.24 -13.08 25.08
CA THR A 166 1.97 -12.00 24.13
C THR A 166 2.85 -10.78 24.40
N ALA A 167 3.55 -10.30 23.38
CA ALA A 167 4.27 -9.03 23.44
C ALA A 167 3.84 -8.13 22.27
N ILE A 168 3.37 -6.92 22.57
CA ILE A 168 3.01 -5.92 21.57
C ILE A 168 4.22 -4.99 21.39
N LEU A 169 4.83 -5.02 20.20
CA LEU A 169 6.11 -4.37 19.93
C LEU A 169 6.04 -2.83 19.91
N GLN A 170 4.90 -2.27 19.52
CA GLN A 170 4.74 -0.83 19.36
C GLN A 170 3.30 -0.39 19.59
N SER A 171 3.10 0.91 19.77
CA SER A 171 1.78 1.51 19.90
C SER A 171 0.90 1.22 18.68
N PHE A 172 -0.40 1.17 18.95
CA PHE A 172 -1.43 0.95 17.94
C PHE A 172 -2.63 1.86 18.22
N ASP A 173 -3.41 2.11 17.18
CA ASP A 173 -4.64 2.87 17.27
C ASP A 173 -5.70 2.06 18.02
N SER A 174 -5.91 2.39 19.30
CA SER A 174 -6.89 1.73 20.18
C SER A 174 -8.31 1.84 19.65
N SER A 175 -8.63 2.88 18.85
CA SER A 175 -9.92 3.01 18.20
C SER A 175 -10.21 1.84 17.26
N LYS A 176 -9.18 1.17 16.70
CA LYS A 176 -9.36 -0.04 15.88
C LYS A 176 -9.98 -1.18 16.67
N ILE A 177 -9.89 -1.19 18.00
CA ILE A 177 -10.48 -2.21 18.85
C ILE A 177 -11.79 -1.69 19.48
N THR A 178 -11.82 -0.42 19.88
CA THR A 178 -12.93 0.14 20.65
C THR A 178 -14.11 0.67 19.81
N ARG A 179 -13.95 0.87 18.49
CA ARG A 179 -15.03 1.40 17.62
C ARG A 179 -16.19 0.42 17.35
N GLY A 180 -16.15 -0.78 17.92
CA GLY A 180 -17.13 -1.83 17.68
C GLY A 180 -17.00 -2.52 16.31
N ILE A 181 -17.81 -3.56 16.11
CA ILE A 181 -17.90 -4.31 14.85
C ILE A 181 -18.93 -3.68 13.91
N SER A 182 -18.80 -3.93 12.59
CA SER A 182 -19.70 -3.34 11.59
C SER A 182 -21.16 -3.73 11.82
N GLY A 183 -22.10 -2.88 11.37
CA GLY A 183 -23.54 -3.20 11.44
C GLY A 183 -23.90 -4.52 10.77
N TYR A 184 -23.28 -4.83 9.62
CA TYR A 184 -23.45 -6.11 8.94
C TYR A 184 -22.97 -7.31 9.78
N LEU A 185 -21.84 -7.18 10.48
CA LEU A 185 -21.34 -8.27 11.32
C LEU A 185 -22.17 -8.43 12.61
N ARG A 186 -22.68 -7.33 13.18
CA ARG A 186 -23.65 -7.39 14.29
C ARG A 186 -24.94 -8.08 13.85
N GLN A 187 -25.43 -7.78 12.65
CA GLN A 187 -26.57 -8.48 12.06
C GLN A 187 -26.31 -9.98 11.94
N GLU A 188 -25.15 -10.37 11.42
CA GLU A 188 -24.74 -11.78 11.32
C GLU A 188 -24.79 -12.49 12.68
N PHE A 189 -24.19 -11.91 13.72
CA PHE A 189 -24.23 -12.49 15.07
C PHE A 189 -25.66 -12.58 15.63
N ARG A 190 -26.48 -11.55 15.43
CA ARG A 190 -27.89 -11.58 15.87
C ARG A 190 -28.67 -12.69 15.18
N GLU A 191 -28.50 -12.84 13.88
CA GLU A 191 -29.15 -13.89 13.11
C GLU A 191 -28.68 -15.28 13.52
N LEU A 192 -27.39 -15.47 13.83
CA LEU A 192 -26.88 -16.73 14.39
C LEU A 192 -27.53 -17.07 15.74
N GLU A 193 -27.73 -16.10 16.62
CA GLU A 193 -28.46 -16.32 17.88
C GLU A 193 -29.93 -16.65 17.66
N ILE A 194 -30.58 -16.02 16.68
CA ILE A 194 -31.95 -16.37 16.28
C ILE A 194 -32.01 -17.83 15.82
N LEU A 195 -31.09 -18.23 14.93
CA LEU A 195 -31.03 -19.61 14.43
C LEU A 195 -30.77 -20.60 15.58
N ASN A 196 -29.88 -20.26 16.52
CA ASN A 196 -29.61 -21.06 17.71
C ASN A 196 -30.86 -21.23 18.58
N LYS A 197 -31.56 -20.14 18.90
CA LYS A 197 -32.81 -20.15 19.70
C LYS A 197 -33.92 -20.95 19.02
N MET A 198 -34.12 -20.77 17.72
CA MET A 198 -35.11 -21.52 16.94
C MET A 198 -34.77 -23.02 16.92
N THR A 199 -33.49 -23.37 16.74
CA THR A 199 -33.01 -24.77 16.78
C THR A 199 -33.28 -25.40 18.15
N LYS A 200 -32.97 -24.67 19.24
CA LYS A 200 -33.24 -25.11 20.61
C LYS A 200 -34.73 -25.38 20.85
N LEU A 201 -35.59 -24.42 20.52
CA LEU A 201 -37.03 -24.55 20.77
C LEU A 201 -37.67 -25.67 19.93
N ARG A 202 -37.20 -25.88 18.70
CA ARG A 202 -37.61 -27.02 17.88
C ARG A 202 -37.21 -28.33 18.54
N TYR A 203 -36.00 -28.42 19.06
CA TYR A 203 -35.51 -29.62 19.77
C TYR A 203 -36.32 -29.90 21.05
N GLU A 204 -36.70 -28.85 21.78
CA GLU A 204 -37.53 -28.91 22.99
C GLU A 204 -39.04 -29.12 22.69
N GLY A 205 -39.43 -29.17 21.41
CA GLY A 205 -40.84 -29.31 21.00
C GLY A 205 -41.72 -28.09 21.30
N SER A 206 -41.12 -26.94 21.59
CA SER A 206 -41.82 -25.70 21.98
C SER A 206 -42.29 -24.86 20.78
N ILE A 207 -41.87 -25.21 19.56
CA ILE A 207 -42.35 -24.64 18.29
C ILE A 207 -42.59 -25.78 17.30
N ASP A 208 -43.45 -25.54 16.29
CA ASP A 208 -43.71 -26.54 15.25
C ASP A 208 -42.43 -26.94 14.52
N GLN A 209 -42.31 -28.22 14.17
CA GLN A 209 -41.11 -28.77 13.56
C GLN A 209 -40.79 -28.11 12.20
N ASN A 210 -41.80 -27.62 11.48
CA ASN A 210 -41.65 -26.91 10.22
C ASN A 210 -41.25 -25.43 10.38
N SER A 211 -41.19 -24.92 11.62
CA SER A 211 -40.78 -23.54 11.91
C SER A 211 -39.29 -23.28 11.66
N VAL A 212 -38.49 -24.34 11.52
CA VAL A 212 -37.07 -24.28 11.17
C VAL A 212 -36.85 -24.93 9.82
N SER A 213 -36.39 -24.13 8.86
CA SER A 213 -36.06 -24.53 7.50
C SER A 213 -34.59 -24.95 7.38
N GLU A 214 -34.25 -25.71 6.33
CA GLU A 214 -32.85 -25.95 5.95
C GLU A 214 -32.13 -24.66 5.52
N LEU A 215 -32.88 -23.62 5.15
CA LEU A 215 -32.32 -22.34 4.75
C LEU A 215 -32.44 -21.30 5.88
N ARG A 216 -31.44 -20.43 5.93
CA ARG A 216 -31.35 -19.32 6.88
C ARG A 216 -32.53 -18.36 6.78
N ASN A 217 -32.79 -17.81 5.59
CA ASN A 217 -33.76 -16.72 5.43
C ASN A 217 -35.21 -17.12 5.77
N PRO A 218 -35.72 -18.29 5.33
CA PRO A 218 -37.04 -18.75 5.75
C PRO A 218 -37.15 -18.92 7.27
N THR A 219 -36.12 -19.48 7.93
CA THR A 219 -36.10 -19.63 9.39
C THR A 219 -36.13 -18.29 10.12
N LEU A 220 -35.35 -17.31 9.65
CA LEU A 220 -35.37 -15.95 10.21
C LEU A 220 -36.74 -15.28 10.03
N LYS A 221 -37.39 -15.46 8.88
CA LYS A 221 -38.74 -14.95 8.63
C LYS A 221 -39.74 -15.54 9.62
N THR A 222 -39.74 -16.86 9.77
CA THR A 222 -40.63 -17.55 10.72
C THR A 222 -40.39 -17.10 12.15
N TYR A 223 -39.13 -16.90 12.56
CA TYR A 223 -38.83 -16.33 13.87
C TYR A 223 -39.50 -14.96 14.09
N TYR A 224 -39.35 -14.02 13.13
CA TYR A 224 -39.96 -12.69 13.27
C TYR A 224 -41.48 -12.72 13.26
N GLU A 225 -42.09 -13.72 12.62
CA GLU A 225 -43.54 -13.95 12.67
C GLU A 225 -43.98 -14.49 14.02
N LEU A 226 -43.33 -15.54 14.51
CA LEU A 226 -43.64 -16.16 15.80
C LEU A 226 -43.35 -15.23 16.99
N LYS A 227 -42.31 -14.41 16.90
CA LYS A 227 -41.95 -13.44 17.95
C LYS A 227 -43.08 -12.42 18.22
N LYS A 228 -43.93 -12.13 17.23
CA LYS A 228 -45.07 -11.20 17.40
C LYS A 228 -46.12 -11.73 18.37
N THR A 229 -46.25 -13.06 18.47
CA THR A 229 -47.30 -13.72 19.25
C THR A 229 -46.77 -14.51 20.44
N ASN A 230 -45.46 -14.78 20.49
CA ASN A 230 -44.84 -15.54 21.56
C ASN A 230 -43.66 -14.76 22.19
N PRO A 231 -43.86 -14.19 23.40
CA PRO A 231 -42.83 -13.43 24.12
C PRO A 231 -41.57 -14.23 24.47
N ASP A 232 -41.67 -15.56 24.63
CA ASP A 232 -40.56 -16.45 25.02
C ASP A 232 -39.48 -16.61 23.93
N LEU A 233 -39.80 -16.14 22.72
CA LEU A 233 -38.86 -16.02 21.61
C LEU A 233 -37.97 -14.78 21.70
N SER A 234 -38.20 -13.90 22.68
CA SER A 234 -37.34 -12.75 22.90
C SER A 234 -35.92 -13.19 23.27
N ILE A 235 -34.94 -12.58 22.60
CA ILE A 235 -33.52 -12.81 22.85
C ILE A 235 -33.01 -11.58 23.60
N THR A 236 -32.39 -11.82 24.76
CA THR A 236 -31.62 -10.80 25.47
C THR A 236 -30.30 -10.60 24.72
N TRP A 237 -30.13 -9.42 24.13
CA TRP A 237 -28.92 -9.10 23.40
C TRP A 237 -27.79 -8.71 24.34
N HIS A 238 -26.58 -9.14 24.01
CA HIS A 238 -25.38 -8.51 24.57
C HIS A 238 -25.36 -7.03 24.13
N GLU A 239 -24.91 -6.12 24.99
CA GLU A 239 -24.87 -4.66 24.74
C GLU A 239 -24.27 -4.31 23.36
N ALA A 240 -23.16 -4.94 23.01
CA ALA A 240 -22.50 -4.78 21.71
C ALA A 240 -23.34 -5.19 20.47
N LEU A 241 -24.37 -6.02 20.64
CA LEU A 241 -25.30 -6.47 19.60
C LEU A 241 -26.67 -5.77 19.68
N ASP A 242 -26.86 -4.87 20.65
CA ASP A 242 -28.14 -4.22 20.85
C ASP A 242 -28.50 -3.30 19.67
N VAL A 243 -29.79 -3.19 19.42
CA VAL A 243 -30.34 -2.52 18.24
C VAL A 243 -30.56 -1.05 18.59
N SER A 244 -29.63 -0.17 18.19
CA SER A 244 -29.91 1.28 18.25
C SER A 244 -31.05 1.64 17.30
N SER A 245 -31.88 2.61 17.68
CA SER A 245 -33.06 3.09 16.93
C SER A 245 -32.75 3.58 15.50
N GLU A 246 -31.48 3.82 15.17
CA GLU A 246 -31.02 4.25 13.83
C GLU A 246 -30.66 3.10 12.88
N GLN A 247 -30.66 1.83 13.32
CA GLN A 247 -30.24 0.68 12.51
C GLN A 247 -31.40 -0.13 11.89
N THR A 248 -32.63 0.28 12.14
CA THR A 248 -33.80 -0.30 11.52
C THR A 248 -33.96 0.29 10.13
N ASN A 249 -33.42 -0.40 9.12
CA ASN A 249 -34.03 -0.62 7.79
C ASN A 249 -32.95 -1.02 6.78
N PHE A 250 -32.64 -2.31 6.74
CA PHE A 250 -32.06 -2.90 5.54
C PHE A 250 -33.18 -3.57 4.76
N ALA A 251 -33.28 -3.23 3.47
CA ALA A 251 -34.24 -3.85 2.57
C ALA A 251 -34.06 -5.38 2.62
N GLN A 252 -35.13 -6.11 2.96
CA GLN A 252 -35.14 -7.55 2.80
C GLN A 252 -34.91 -7.84 1.32
N ASP A 253 -33.76 -8.44 1.00
CA ASP A 253 -33.51 -8.93 -0.35
C ASP A 253 -34.44 -10.12 -0.60
N THR A 254 -35.55 -9.87 -1.29
CA THR A 254 -36.56 -10.86 -1.68
C THR A 254 -36.13 -11.66 -2.91
N THR A 255 -34.88 -11.54 -3.37
CA THR A 255 -34.42 -12.30 -4.55
C THR A 255 -34.26 -13.79 -4.24
N GLY A 256 -34.82 -14.63 -5.13
CA GLY A 256 -35.36 -15.95 -4.78
C GLY A 256 -34.39 -17.10 -4.47
N VAL A 257 -33.08 -16.94 -4.62
CA VAL A 257 -32.11 -18.05 -4.42
C VAL A 257 -31.90 -18.39 -2.94
N LEU A 258 -32.07 -17.41 -2.05
CA LEU A 258 -31.93 -17.58 -0.60
C LEU A 258 -33.19 -18.09 0.10
N TRP A 259 -34.29 -18.20 -0.64
CA TRP A 259 -35.62 -18.55 -0.12
C TRP A 259 -36.11 -19.94 -0.56
N SER A 260 -35.44 -20.58 -1.51
CA SER A 260 -35.85 -21.87 -2.06
C SER A 260 -34.65 -22.77 -2.35
N ILE A 261 -34.65 -23.97 -1.75
CA ILE A 261 -33.61 -25.00 -1.95
C ILE A 261 -33.51 -25.37 -3.43
N THR A 262 -34.64 -25.50 -4.12
CA THR A 262 -34.69 -25.86 -5.54
C THR A 262 -34.02 -24.80 -6.41
N LYS A 263 -34.28 -23.51 -6.14
CA LYS A 263 -33.63 -22.40 -6.86
C LYS A 263 -32.14 -22.32 -6.52
N ASN A 264 -31.77 -22.59 -5.27
CA ASN A 264 -30.39 -22.65 -4.81
C ASN A 264 -29.58 -23.75 -5.52
N LYS A 265 -30.10 -24.98 -5.57
CA LYS A 265 -29.50 -26.12 -6.27
C LYS A 265 -29.31 -25.83 -7.76
N LYS A 266 -30.36 -25.31 -8.43
CA LYS A 266 -30.29 -24.93 -9.85
C LYS A 266 -29.21 -23.88 -10.12
N ALA A 267 -29.10 -22.85 -9.28
CA ALA A 267 -28.06 -21.83 -9.41
C ALA A 267 -26.64 -22.40 -9.22
N HIS A 268 -26.46 -23.34 -8.29
CA HIS A 268 -25.20 -24.05 -8.09
C HIS A 268 -24.81 -24.92 -9.30
N GLU A 269 -25.76 -25.65 -9.87
CA GLU A 269 -25.58 -26.47 -11.07
C GLU A 269 -25.21 -25.60 -12.29
N GLU A 270 -25.92 -24.50 -12.51
CA GLU A 270 -25.63 -23.54 -13.57
C GLU A 270 -24.21 -22.93 -13.43
N HIS A 271 -23.81 -22.59 -12.20
CA HIS A 271 -22.47 -22.09 -11.93
C HIS A 271 -21.38 -23.15 -12.15
N ALA A 272 -21.60 -24.39 -11.73
CA ALA A 272 -20.68 -25.50 -11.98
C ALA A 272 -20.49 -25.77 -13.48
N LEU A 273 -21.59 -25.78 -14.26
CA LEU A 273 -21.57 -25.92 -15.71
C LEU A 273 -20.80 -24.77 -16.39
N LYS A 274 -20.94 -23.54 -15.88
CA LYS A 274 -20.20 -22.37 -16.38
C LYS A 274 -18.69 -22.53 -16.14
N ILE A 275 -18.28 -22.94 -14.94
CA ILE A 275 -16.87 -23.19 -14.61
C ILE A 275 -16.26 -24.27 -15.52
N GLU A 276 -16.98 -25.36 -15.77
CA GLU A 276 -16.52 -26.43 -16.65
C GLU A 276 -16.36 -25.97 -18.11
N LYS A 277 -17.31 -25.17 -18.63
CA LYS A 277 -17.18 -24.53 -19.95
C LYS A 277 -15.94 -23.63 -20.03
N GLU A 278 -15.70 -22.80 -19.01
CA GLU A 278 -14.53 -21.91 -18.96
C GLU A 278 -13.20 -22.68 -18.89
N LYS A 279 -13.15 -23.81 -18.17
CA LYS A 279 -11.97 -24.70 -18.15
C LYS A 279 -11.72 -25.33 -19.53
N ALA A 280 -12.77 -25.84 -20.18
CA ALA A 280 -12.66 -26.44 -21.51
C ALA A 280 -12.19 -25.43 -22.57
N GLU A 281 -12.66 -24.19 -22.53
CA GLU A 281 -12.19 -23.12 -23.42
C GLU A 281 -10.72 -22.73 -23.16
N LYS A 282 -10.29 -22.66 -21.89
CA LYS A 282 -8.89 -22.41 -21.54
C LYS A 282 -7.97 -23.53 -22.01
N GLN A 283 -8.45 -24.78 -22.00
CA GLN A 283 -7.71 -25.92 -22.51
C GLN A 283 -7.60 -25.90 -24.04
N LYS A 284 -8.68 -25.57 -24.76
CA LYS A 284 -8.66 -25.37 -26.22
C LYS A 284 -7.69 -24.25 -26.66
N LYS A 285 -7.71 -23.11 -25.96
CA LYS A 285 -6.76 -21.99 -26.22
C LYS A 285 -5.30 -22.37 -25.94
N ARG A 286 -5.04 -23.25 -24.96
CA ARG A 286 -3.69 -23.76 -24.66
C ARG A 286 -3.15 -24.69 -25.74
N ILE A 287 -4.00 -25.50 -26.36
CA ILE A 287 -3.62 -26.42 -27.44
C ILE A 287 -3.32 -25.60 -28.71
N ALA A 288 -4.19 -24.67 -29.09
CA ALA A 288 -4.00 -23.80 -30.25
C ALA A 288 -2.71 -22.95 -30.16
N ASN A 289 -2.36 -22.42 -28.98
CA ASN A 289 -1.13 -21.66 -28.79
C ASN A 289 0.14 -22.51 -28.83
N ARG A 290 0.05 -23.84 -28.64
CA ARG A 290 1.20 -24.75 -28.74
C ARG A 290 1.56 -25.02 -30.19
N GLU A 291 0.56 -25.13 -31.06
CA GLU A 291 0.71 -25.38 -32.51
C GLU A 291 1.28 -24.16 -33.26
N LEU A 292 1.02 -22.94 -32.79
CA LEU A 292 1.60 -21.70 -33.35
C LEU A 292 3.08 -21.48 -33.00
N SER A 293 3.63 -22.19 -32.00
CA SER A 293 4.97 -21.94 -31.47
C SER A 293 6.09 -22.82 -32.06
N SER A 294 5.76 -23.80 -32.90
CA SER A 294 6.74 -24.70 -33.54
C SER A 294 7.34 -24.16 -34.85
N GLY A 295 6.86 -23.01 -35.36
CA GLY A 295 7.14 -22.56 -36.73
C GLY A 295 8.31 -21.58 -36.96
N GLN A 296 9.04 -21.09 -35.95
CA GLN A 296 10.08 -20.07 -36.19
C GLN A 296 11.39 -20.31 -35.43
N GLN A 297 12.29 -21.09 -36.05
CA GLN A 297 13.74 -20.94 -35.88
C GLN A 297 14.31 -20.25 -37.13
N LYS A 298 14.98 -19.11 -36.97
CA LYS A 298 16.35 -18.84 -37.47
C LYS A 298 16.72 -17.34 -37.47
N ALA A 299 18.03 -17.13 -37.32
CA ALA A 299 18.88 -16.03 -37.78
C ALA A 299 19.28 -14.93 -36.78
N HIS A 300 20.55 -15.04 -36.36
CA HIS A 300 21.38 -14.05 -35.68
C HIS A 300 21.58 -12.75 -36.47
N LYS A 301 21.84 -11.64 -35.76
CA LYS A 301 22.90 -10.66 -36.10
C LYS A 301 23.31 -9.84 -34.86
N LYS A 302 24.61 -9.76 -34.58
CA LYS A 302 25.27 -8.93 -33.56
C LYS A 302 25.53 -7.51 -34.10
N PRO A 303 25.63 -6.49 -33.23
CA PRO A 303 26.64 -5.45 -33.43
C PRO A 303 27.48 -5.12 -32.19
N LYS A 304 28.56 -4.39 -32.47
CA LYS A 304 29.85 -4.30 -31.79
C LYS A 304 29.89 -3.28 -30.65
N THR A 305 30.83 -3.54 -29.73
CA THR A 305 31.23 -2.78 -28.54
C THR A 305 32.03 -1.52 -28.89
N GLN A 306 31.78 -0.40 -28.20
CA GLN A 306 32.76 0.69 -28.02
C GLN A 306 32.93 0.99 -26.52
N LYS A 307 34.20 1.02 -26.09
CA LYS A 307 34.67 1.30 -24.73
C LYS A 307 34.94 2.80 -24.58
N ILE A 308 34.51 3.40 -23.47
CA ILE A 308 35.09 4.65 -22.93
C ILE A 308 35.27 4.46 -21.41
N VAL A 309 36.46 4.81 -20.92
CA VAL A 309 37.00 4.64 -19.56
C VAL A 309 37.10 6.01 -18.88
N ALA A 310 37.14 6.00 -17.53
CA ALA A 310 37.53 7.06 -16.57
C ALA A 310 36.37 7.91 -16.01
N LYS A 311 36.32 8.35 -14.74
CA LYS A 311 37.16 8.22 -13.52
C LYS A 311 36.27 8.64 -12.32
N LYS A 312 36.46 8.06 -11.13
CA LYS A 312 35.85 8.51 -9.87
C LYS A 312 36.63 9.73 -9.31
N PRO A 313 35.98 10.77 -8.76
CA PRO A 313 36.62 11.66 -7.80
C PRO A 313 36.32 11.23 -6.36
N LYS A 314 37.36 11.38 -5.52
CA LYS A 314 37.38 11.15 -4.08
C LYS A 314 36.67 12.31 -3.37
N ARG A 315 35.94 12.01 -2.30
CA ARG A 315 35.33 12.99 -1.38
C ARG A 315 36.38 13.42 -0.36
N ASP A 316 36.50 14.74 -0.15
CA ASP A 316 37.29 15.34 0.91
C ASP A 316 36.32 15.91 1.95
N HIS A 317 36.43 15.46 3.20
CA HIS A 317 35.56 15.85 4.31
C HIS A 317 36.13 17.11 4.98
N ARG A 318 35.45 18.25 4.81
CA ARG A 318 35.56 19.38 5.73
C ARG A 318 34.23 19.54 6.45
N GLU A 319 34.23 19.27 7.76
CA GLU A 319 33.08 19.48 8.63
C GLU A 319 32.73 20.96 8.67
N THR A 320 31.51 21.28 8.21
CA THR A 320 30.87 22.59 8.38
C THR A 320 29.99 22.55 9.63
N PRO A 321 29.78 23.68 10.33
CA PRO A 321 29.07 23.71 11.60
C PRO A 321 27.66 23.11 11.47
N ARG A 322 27.25 22.24 12.41
CA ARG A 322 25.94 21.60 12.41
C ARG A 322 24.84 22.66 12.51
N GLN A 323 24.12 22.85 11.41
CA GLN A 323 22.93 23.70 11.35
C GLN A 323 21.80 22.98 12.10
N THR A 324 21.23 23.63 13.11
CA THR A 324 20.12 23.09 13.90
C THR A 324 18.86 23.06 13.05
N ILE A 325 18.24 21.88 12.88
CA ILE A 325 16.98 21.71 12.16
C ILE A 325 15.82 22.09 13.08
N LEU A 326 15.00 23.07 12.68
CA LEU A 326 13.97 23.68 13.51
C LEU A 326 12.62 23.78 12.81
N GLY A 327 11.53 23.69 13.58
CA GLY A 327 10.15 23.89 13.14
C GLY A 327 9.29 24.56 14.22
N PRO A 328 8.04 24.92 13.89
CA PRO A 328 7.13 25.49 14.88
C PRO A 328 6.69 24.44 15.91
N LYS A 329 6.54 24.86 17.17
CA LYS A 329 5.86 24.06 18.19
C LYS A 329 4.37 24.01 17.84
N TRP A 330 3.75 22.85 18.05
CA TRP A 330 2.32 22.66 17.85
C TRP A 330 1.52 23.50 18.83
N ASP A 331 0.52 24.19 18.31
CA ASP A 331 -0.47 24.95 19.06
C ASP A 331 -1.71 24.09 19.27
N ASN A 332 -2.00 23.83 20.54
CA ASN A 332 -3.10 22.98 20.99
C ASN A 332 -4.40 23.77 21.24
N VAL A 333 -4.34 25.11 21.21
CA VAL A 333 -5.51 25.99 21.32
C VAL A 333 -6.12 26.17 19.94
N ASP A 334 -5.29 26.61 19.00
CA ASP A 334 -5.62 26.69 17.58
C ASP A 334 -4.81 25.61 16.87
N TRP A 335 -5.43 24.53 16.42
CA TRP A 335 -4.67 23.40 15.84
C TRP A 335 -3.83 23.85 14.63
N SER A 336 -2.50 23.75 14.77
CA SER A 336 -1.55 24.28 13.78
C SER A 336 -0.84 23.23 12.93
N CYS A 337 -1.06 21.93 13.17
CA CYS A 337 -0.17 20.87 12.67
C CYS A 337 0.03 20.87 11.15
N ALA A 338 -0.99 21.23 10.36
CA ALA A 338 -0.86 21.38 8.90
C ALA A 338 0.15 22.47 8.51
N TYR A 339 0.07 23.63 9.17
CA TYR A 339 1.03 24.73 8.99
C TYR A 339 2.41 24.35 9.52
N ASP A 340 2.47 23.66 10.66
CA ASP A 340 3.74 23.32 11.30
C ASP A 340 4.57 22.36 10.44
N ALA A 341 3.92 21.31 9.92
CA ALA A 341 4.55 20.35 9.02
C ALA A 341 5.06 21.00 7.73
N LEU A 342 4.28 21.91 7.15
CA LEU A 342 4.64 22.63 5.93
C LEU A 342 5.79 23.61 6.15
N ILE A 343 5.69 24.45 7.18
CA ILE A 343 6.70 25.47 7.52
C ILE A 343 8.01 24.79 7.92
N PHE A 344 7.98 23.68 8.64
CA PHE A 344 9.18 22.90 8.96
C PHE A 344 9.97 22.53 7.69
N ILE A 345 9.31 22.00 6.66
CA ILE A 345 9.99 21.62 5.41
C ILE A 345 10.49 22.86 4.66
N LEU A 346 9.65 23.90 4.53
CA LEU A 346 9.98 25.10 3.77
C LEU A 346 11.12 25.91 4.42
N TYR A 347 11.07 26.11 5.73
CA TYR A 347 12.09 26.85 6.48
C TYR A 347 13.46 26.18 6.37
N ASN A 348 13.54 24.86 6.63
CA ASN A 348 14.81 24.16 6.57
C ASN A 348 15.35 24.07 5.12
N THR A 349 14.47 23.91 4.12
CA THR A 349 14.88 23.99 2.70
C THR A 349 15.42 25.38 2.36
N TRP A 350 14.75 26.45 2.80
CA TRP A 350 15.19 27.82 2.59
C TRP A 350 16.54 28.10 3.28
N CYS A 351 16.71 27.62 4.50
CA CYS A 351 17.96 27.69 5.26
C CYS A 351 19.14 27.04 4.54
N GLU A 352 18.93 25.92 3.83
CA GLU A 352 19.97 25.27 3.01
C GLU A 352 20.32 26.07 1.75
N LYS A 353 19.34 26.77 1.16
CA LYS A 353 19.47 27.44 -0.14
C LYS A 353 19.54 28.97 -0.06
N ARG A 354 19.95 29.50 1.09
CA ARG A 354 19.94 30.93 1.49
C ARG A 354 20.59 31.89 0.48
N THR A 355 21.47 31.41 -0.40
CA THR A 355 22.21 32.21 -1.40
C THR A 355 21.60 32.23 -2.81
N ALA A 356 20.66 31.33 -3.15
CA ALA A 356 20.13 31.17 -4.52
C ALA A 356 18.60 31.31 -4.64
N VAL A 357 17.87 31.13 -3.53
CA VAL A 357 16.42 30.86 -3.54
C VAL A 357 15.47 32.02 -3.19
N PRO A 358 15.84 33.07 -2.41
CA PRO A 358 14.87 34.03 -1.91
C PRO A 358 14.00 34.69 -2.99
N ASN A 359 14.58 35.09 -4.12
CA ASN A 359 13.88 35.89 -5.13
C ASN A 359 12.83 35.11 -5.92
N GLU A 360 13.12 33.86 -6.32
CA GLU A 360 12.17 33.04 -7.09
C GLU A 360 10.98 32.58 -6.25
N TRP A 361 11.21 32.29 -4.97
CA TRP A 361 10.14 31.87 -4.05
C TRP A 361 9.25 33.05 -3.66
N MET A 362 9.82 34.23 -3.42
CA MET A 362 9.04 35.45 -3.17
C MET A 362 8.10 35.81 -4.34
N GLY A 363 8.46 35.45 -5.58
CA GLY A 363 7.62 35.66 -6.76
C GLY A 363 6.47 34.67 -6.94
N VAL A 364 6.33 33.66 -6.07
CA VAL A 364 5.29 32.62 -6.20
C VAL A 364 3.90 33.16 -5.87
N SER A 365 3.75 33.83 -4.73
CA SER A 365 2.48 34.35 -4.25
C SER A 365 2.72 35.43 -3.19
N ARG A 366 1.67 36.20 -2.86
CA ARG A 366 1.73 37.18 -1.76
C ARG A 366 2.06 36.54 -0.41
N TYR A 367 1.61 35.30 -0.18
CA TYR A 367 1.86 34.58 1.07
C TYR A 367 3.27 34.00 1.12
N MET A 368 3.80 33.49 0.00
CA MET A 368 5.18 33.04 -0.06
C MET A 368 6.14 34.21 0.13
N LYS A 369 5.83 35.37 -0.44
CA LYS A 369 6.58 36.61 -0.18
C LYS A 369 6.59 36.98 1.29
N MET A 370 5.44 36.93 1.97
CA MET A 370 5.33 37.18 3.41
C MET A 370 6.15 36.16 4.22
N LEU A 371 6.01 34.87 3.89
CA LEU A 371 6.69 33.77 4.58
C LEU A 371 8.23 33.87 4.47
N ILE A 372 8.75 34.09 3.27
CA ILE A 372 10.21 34.24 3.03
C ILE A 372 10.74 35.54 3.64
N GLY A 373 9.95 36.62 3.62
CA GLY A 373 10.28 37.87 4.30
C GLY A 373 10.43 37.67 5.80
N ASP A 374 9.49 36.96 6.43
CA ASP A 374 9.56 36.63 7.86
C ASP A 374 10.74 35.70 8.18
N PHE A 375 11.04 34.69 7.35
CA PHE A 375 12.23 33.82 7.53
C PHE A 375 13.54 34.60 7.52
N SER A 376 13.59 35.71 6.75
CA SER A 376 14.78 36.56 6.66
C SER A 376 14.94 37.49 7.86
N ASN A 377 13.82 37.90 8.47
CA ASN A 377 13.76 38.96 9.48
C ASN A 377 13.53 38.46 10.92
N SER A 378 13.05 37.23 11.10
CA SER A 378 12.71 36.64 12.39
C SER A 378 13.31 35.25 12.53
N THR A 379 13.88 34.96 13.70
CA THR A 379 14.25 33.59 14.08
C THR A 379 13.11 32.85 14.78
N ASP A 380 12.01 33.53 15.11
CA ASP A 380 10.83 32.92 15.73
C ASP A 380 9.87 32.36 14.67
N ILE A 381 10.05 31.08 14.41
CA ILE A 381 9.25 30.30 13.46
C ILE A 381 7.78 30.18 13.90
N ASN A 382 7.47 30.24 15.21
CA ASN A 382 6.10 30.19 15.69
C ASN A 382 5.36 31.49 15.35
N LEU A 383 6.03 32.63 15.50
CA LEU A 383 5.47 33.92 15.12
C LEU A 383 5.17 33.99 13.62
N THR A 384 6.10 33.49 12.78
CA THR A 384 5.90 33.37 11.34
C THR A 384 4.68 32.50 11.01
N ARG A 385 4.57 31.33 11.67
CA ARG A 385 3.41 30.44 11.50
C ARG A 385 2.09 31.12 11.90
N ASN A 386 2.07 31.84 13.02
CA ASN A 386 0.87 32.51 13.53
C ASN A 386 0.41 33.64 12.61
N LYS A 387 1.34 34.44 12.08
CA LYS A 387 1.04 35.48 11.08
C LYS A 387 0.40 34.88 9.82
N LEU A 388 1.00 33.80 9.29
CA LEU A 388 0.48 33.11 8.10
C LEU A 388 -0.93 32.56 8.35
N ARG A 389 -1.14 31.85 9.45
CA ARG A 389 -2.44 31.26 9.80
C ARG A 389 -3.51 32.33 10.03
N LYS A 390 -3.19 33.42 10.74
CA LYS A 390 -4.11 34.55 10.92
C LYS A 390 -4.53 35.12 9.57
N ARG A 391 -3.58 35.29 8.65
CA ARG A 391 -3.90 35.79 7.32
C ARG A 391 -4.80 34.84 6.53
N PHE A 392 -4.55 33.53 6.62
CA PHE A 392 -5.38 32.51 5.96
C PHE A 392 -6.82 32.53 6.50
N TYR A 393 -6.98 32.65 7.82
CA TYR A 393 -8.30 32.79 8.46
C TYR A 393 -9.04 34.06 8.00
N GLU A 394 -8.34 35.19 7.89
CA GLU A 394 -8.90 36.46 7.38
C GLU A 394 -9.41 36.32 5.94
N ASP A 395 -8.71 35.55 5.11
CA ASP A 395 -9.08 35.36 3.70
C ASP A 395 -10.21 34.31 3.55
N ASN A 396 -10.21 33.23 4.34
CA ASN A 396 -11.27 32.21 4.33
C ASN A 396 -11.32 31.45 5.68
N SER A 397 -12.23 31.88 6.56
CA SER A 397 -12.38 31.28 7.90
C SER A 397 -13.01 29.88 7.91
N VAL A 398 -13.62 29.45 6.81
CA VAL A 398 -14.25 28.12 6.69
C VAL A 398 -13.18 27.05 6.45
N ASP A 399 -12.30 27.30 5.48
CA ASP A 399 -11.23 26.35 5.13
C ASP A 399 -10.03 26.45 6.08
N PHE A 400 -9.83 27.62 6.71
CA PHE A 400 -8.72 27.88 7.63
C PHE A 400 -9.21 28.28 9.03
N PRO A 401 -9.97 27.43 9.73
CA PRO A 401 -10.56 27.79 11.03
C PRO A 401 -9.49 27.97 12.12
N LEU A 402 -9.83 28.82 13.11
CA LEU A 402 -9.13 28.87 14.41
C LEU A 402 -9.81 27.93 15.42
N GLY A 403 -9.16 27.69 16.54
CA GLY A 403 -9.57 26.73 17.57
C GLY A 403 -9.19 25.29 17.26
N GLN A 404 -9.84 24.36 17.95
CA GLN A 404 -9.60 22.91 17.86
C GLN A 404 -10.36 22.29 16.66
N ARG A 405 -10.14 22.85 15.47
CA ARG A 405 -10.70 22.35 14.20
C ARG A 405 -9.58 21.93 13.28
N SER A 406 -9.78 20.82 12.58
CA SER A 406 -8.80 20.32 11.62
C SER A 406 -8.77 21.20 10.37
N THR A 407 -7.58 21.37 9.81
CA THR A 407 -7.35 22.08 8.54
C THR A 407 -6.77 21.09 7.54
N ASP A 408 -7.29 21.09 6.32
CA ASP A 408 -6.75 20.25 5.25
C ASP A 408 -5.40 20.78 4.75
N ILE A 409 -4.40 19.90 4.69
CA ILE A 409 -3.04 20.29 4.28
C ILE A 409 -2.97 20.69 2.81
N GLN A 410 -3.80 20.07 1.96
CA GLN A 410 -3.82 20.41 0.54
C GLN A 410 -4.38 21.83 0.36
N SER A 411 -5.48 22.19 1.03
CA SER A 411 -5.98 23.57 1.05
C SER A 411 -4.95 24.58 1.55
N VAL A 412 -4.16 24.25 2.58
CA VAL A 412 -3.08 25.11 3.08
C VAL A 412 -2.00 25.31 2.00
N VAL A 413 -1.60 24.25 1.29
CA VAL A 413 -0.61 24.35 0.21
C VAL A 413 -1.17 25.16 -0.97
N GLU A 414 -2.39 24.89 -1.40
CA GLU A 414 -3.04 25.59 -2.51
C GLU A 414 -3.15 27.09 -2.24
N HIS A 415 -3.62 27.46 -1.04
CA HIS A 415 -3.76 28.86 -0.64
C HIS A 415 -2.40 29.53 -0.46
N LEU A 416 -1.40 28.84 0.11
CA LEU A 416 -0.02 29.35 0.18
C LEU A 416 0.54 29.67 -1.21
N LEU A 417 0.22 28.87 -2.21
CA LEU A 417 0.66 29.08 -3.59
C LEU A 417 -0.21 30.08 -4.35
N GLY A 418 -1.29 30.58 -3.75
CA GLY A 418 -2.23 31.50 -4.39
C GLY A 418 -3.02 30.84 -5.53
N LEU A 419 -3.23 29.53 -5.47
CA LEU A 419 -3.97 28.79 -6.48
C LEU A 419 -5.48 28.98 -6.27
N THR A 420 -6.22 29.29 -7.33
CA THR A 420 -7.68 29.35 -7.28
C THR A 420 -8.31 28.23 -8.11
N HIS A 421 -9.36 27.61 -7.58
CA HIS A 421 -10.15 26.63 -8.32
C HIS A 421 -10.99 27.36 -9.37
N GLY A 422 -10.57 27.30 -10.63
CA GLY A 422 -11.25 27.95 -11.75
C GLY A 422 -10.34 28.82 -12.62
N ASP A 423 -9.09 29.05 -12.21
CA ASP A 423 -8.08 29.61 -13.12
C ASP A 423 -7.84 28.65 -14.29
N ASP A 424 -8.04 29.14 -15.51
CA ASP A 424 -7.79 28.37 -16.74
C ASP A 424 -6.36 27.84 -16.80
N ASP A 425 -5.39 28.56 -16.22
CA ASP A 425 -3.97 28.15 -16.14
C ASP A 425 -3.74 26.85 -15.35
N ASN A 426 -4.65 26.51 -14.43
CA ASN A 426 -4.61 25.29 -13.63
C ASN A 426 -5.38 24.14 -14.27
N ILE A 427 -6.05 24.35 -15.41
CA ILE A 427 -6.86 23.34 -16.09
C ILE A 427 -6.18 22.94 -17.40
N THR A 428 -5.97 21.64 -17.60
CA THR A 428 -5.48 21.11 -18.88
C THR A 428 -6.57 20.34 -19.58
N THR A 429 -6.98 20.82 -20.75
CA THR A 429 -7.86 20.09 -21.65
C THR A 429 -7.09 18.96 -22.31
N VAL A 430 -7.58 17.74 -22.15
CA VAL A 430 -7.01 16.54 -22.76
C VAL A 430 -8.01 15.91 -23.73
N VAL A 431 -7.53 15.44 -24.88
CA VAL A 431 -8.36 14.89 -25.95
C VAL A 431 -7.82 13.56 -26.44
N CYS A 432 -8.68 12.56 -26.59
CA CYS A 432 -8.32 11.29 -27.21
C CYS A 432 -8.55 11.33 -28.72
N GLU A 433 -7.49 11.26 -29.52
CA GLU A 433 -7.56 11.30 -30.99
C GLU A 433 -8.39 10.17 -31.61
N LYS A 434 -8.51 9.00 -30.95
CA LYS A 434 -9.27 7.86 -31.49
C LYS A 434 -10.77 7.83 -31.22
N CYS A 435 -11.22 8.41 -30.10
CA CYS A 435 -12.65 8.34 -29.71
C CYS A 435 -13.26 9.72 -29.45
N SER A 436 -12.49 10.77 -29.71
CA SER A 436 -12.88 12.18 -29.51
C SER A 436 -13.31 12.52 -28.09
N TYR A 437 -13.01 11.67 -27.11
CA TYR A 437 -13.26 11.96 -25.70
C TYR A 437 -12.39 13.14 -25.27
N ALA A 438 -13.01 14.16 -24.71
CA ALA A 438 -12.37 15.33 -24.14
C ALA A 438 -12.67 15.43 -22.64
N SER A 439 -11.70 15.91 -21.86
CA SER A 439 -11.86 16.13 -20.42
C SER A 439 -10.95 17.26 -19.96
N ASN A 440 -11.38 17.97 -18.92
CA ASN A 440 -10.61 19.03 -18.27
C ASN A 440 -9.99 18.46 -16.98
N LEU A 441 -8.66 18.46 -16.90
CA LEU A 441 -7.92 17.92 -15.76
C LEU A 441 -7.28 19.07 -14.98
N ALA A 442 -7.72 19.25 -13.72
CA ALA A 442 -7.11 20.22 -12.81
C ALA A 442 -5.69 19.80 -12.40
N PHE A 443 -4.78 20.76 -12.34
CA PHE A 443 -3.38 20.63 -11.91
C PHE A 443 -2.63 19.49 -12.60
N PHE A 444 -2.95 19.25 -13.87
CA PHE A 444 -2.30 18.23 -14.70
C PHE A 444 -0.93 18.69 -15.26
N ASN A 445 -0.82 19.98 -15.57
CA ASN A 445 0.40 20.63 -16.04
C ASN A 445 1.54 20.50 -15.01
N LEU A 446 2.79 20.49 -15.46
CA LEU A 446 3.98 20.37 -14.58
C LEU A 446 4.32 21.72 -13.93
N SER A 447 3.44 22.21 -13.05
CA SER A 447 3.56 23.48 -12.35
C SER A 447 4.05 23.30 -10.90
N LYS A 448 3.91 24.34 -10.06
CA LYS A 448 4.29 24.32 -8.63
C LYS A 448 3.42 23.33 -7.80
N PHE A 449 2.27 22.93 -8.32
CA PHE A 449 1.34 22.02 -7.67
C PHE A 449 0.76 21.05 -8.70
N VAL A 450 0.93 19.74 -8.47
CA VAL A 450 0.65 18.73 -9.49
C VAL A 450 -0.17 17.57 -8.90
N ILE A 451 -1.42 17.42 -9.34
CA ILE A 451 -2.27 16.30 -8.94
C ILE A 451 -1.91 15.07 -9.76
N LEU A 452 -1.58 13.97 -9.09
CA LEU A 452 -1.20 12.70 -9.72
C LEU A 452 -2.43 11.88 -10.13
N SER A 453 -2.35 11.18 -11.27
CA SER A 453 -3.47 10.38 -11.74
C SER A 453 -3.60 9.08 -10.95
N ARG A 454 -4.83 8.72 -10.56
CA ARG A 454 -5.14 7.50 -9.80
C ARG A 454 -4.42 6.26 -10.35
N PRO A 455 -3.64 5.54 -9.54
CA PRO A 455 -2.93 4.34 -10.00
C PRO A 455 -3.89 3.24 -10.46
N ARG A 456 -3.69 2.76 -11.68
CA ARG A 456 -4.49 1.71 -12.34
C ARG A 456 -3.62 0.85 -13.27
N PRO A 457 -4.11 -0.30 -13.80
CA PRO A 457 -3.34 -1.09 -14.78
C PRO A 457 -2.92 -0.22 -15.97
N GLY A 458 -1.63 -0.25 -16.34
CA GLY A 458 -1.05 0.61 -17.37
C GLY A 458 -0.76 2.05 -16.94
N TYR A 459 -1.01 2.42 -15.67
CA TYR A 459 -0.54 3.67 -15.07
C TYR A 459 0.55 3.41 -14.03
N PRO A 460 1.66 4.17 -14.06
CA PRO A 460 2.75 4.07 -13.09
C PRO A 460 2.29 4.37 -11.67
N ARG A 461 3.00 3.82 -10.68
CA ARG A 461 2.81 4.16 -9.25
C ARG A 461 3.84 5.13 -8.71
N SER A 462 4.98 5.29 -9.38
CA SER A 462 5.99 6.28 -8.99
C SER A 462 5.64 7.68 -9.48
N ILE A 463 6.01 8.70 -8.72
CA ILE A 463 5.88 10.11 -9.14
C ILE A 463 6.64 10.34 -10.47
N GLN A 464 7.88 9.87 -10.59
CA GLN A 464 8.65 9.95 -11.85
C GLN A 464 7.88 9.32 -13.01
N GLY A 465 7.35 8.11 -12.83
CA GLY A 465 6.56 7.44 -13.86
C GLY A 465 5.31 8.23 -14.27
N GLN A 466 4.60 8.83 -13.31
CA GLN A 466 3.45 9.68 -13.59
C GLN A 466 3.82 10.91 -14.43
N ILE A 467 4.99 11.50 -14.17
CA ILE A 467 5.55 12.60 -14.96
C ILE A 467 5.97 12.13 -16.35
N ASP A 468 6.69 11.00 -16.44
CA ASP A 468 7.14 10.42 -17.71
C ASP A 468 5.98 10.17 -18.67
N ILE A 469 4.85 9.63 -18.18
CA ILE A 469 3.73 9.32 -19.07
C ILE A 469 3.06 10.58 -19.62
N ARG A 470 3.10 11.69 -18.87
CA ARG A 470 2.61 13.00 -19.29
C ARG A 470 3.51 13.58 -20.37
N ILE A 471 4.80 13.68 -20.10
CA ILE A 471 5.80 14.20 -21.05
C ILE A 471 5.78 13.41 -22.36
N LYS A 472 5.66 12.07 -22.28
CA LYS A 472 5.64 11.19 -23.46
C LYS A 472 4.27 11.10 -24.14
N LYS A 473 3.27 11.89 -23.70
CA LYS A 473 1.87 11.83 -24.18
C LYS A 473 1.31 10.41 -24.24
N SER A 474 1.57 9.64 -23.18
CA SER A 474 1.23 8.21 -23.05
C SER A 474 0.20 7.94 -21.94
N CYS A 475 -0.49 8.99 -21.48
CA CYS A 475 -1.66 8.89 -20.60
C CYS A 475 -2.79 8.12 -21.30
N LEU A 476 -3.27 7.00 -20.75
CA LEU A 476 -4.32 6.19 -21.39
C LEU A 476 -5.70 6.86 -21.31
N CYS A 477 -6.44 6.82 -22.41
CA CYS A 477 -7.84 7.23 -22.45
C CYS A 477 -8.75 6.19 -21.79
N ASP A 478 -9.55 6.61 -20.80
CA ASP A 478 -10.50 5.73 -20.12
C ASP A 478 -11.63 5.23 -21.00
N ASN A 479 -12.17 6.11 -21.85
CA ASN A 479 -13.28 5.76 -22.72
C ASN A 479 -12.90 4.64 -23.71
N CYS A 480 -11.72 4.74 -24.33
CA CYS A 480 -11.19 3.65 -25.17
C CYS A 480 -10.93 2.37 -24.37
N ARG A 481 -10.40 2.50 -23.15
CA ARG A 481 -10.07 1.36 -22.29
C ARG A 481 -11.32 0.57 -21.87
N LEU A 482 -12.42 1.26 -21.54
CA LEU A 482 -13.71 0.62 -21.22
C LEU A 482 -14.24 -0.23 -22.38
N GLN A 483 -13.84 0.09 -23.60
CA GLN A 483 -14.18 -0.64 -24.82
C GLN A 483 -13.09 -1.64 -25.24
N ASN A 484 -12.16 -2.00 -24.34
CA ASN A 484 -11.00 -2.85 -24.59
C ASN A 484 -10.07 -2.36 -25.73
N ARG A 485 -10.03 -1.06 -26.00
CA ARG A 485 -9.14 -0.43 -26.99
C ARG A 485 -8.02 0.35 -26.30
N LYS A 486 -6.81 0.31 -26.87
CA LYS A 486 -5.67 1.10 -26.39
C LYS A 486 -5.55 2.41 -27.17
N SER A 487 -5.72 3.52 -26.47
CA SER A 487 -5.53 4.88 -26.97
C SER A 487 -4.97 5.79 -25.89
N PHE A 488 -4.38 6.90 -26.30
CA PHE A 488 -3.76 7.89 -25.42
C PHE A 488 -4.45 9.24 -25.52
N LEU A 489 -4.29 10.03 -24.46
CA LEU A 489 -4.75 11.40 -24.35
C LEU A 489 -3.65 12.33 -24.87
N SER A 490 -4.02 13.21 -25.80
CA SER A 490 -3.24 14.35 -26.25
C SER A 490 -3.52 15.55 -25.34
N HIS A 491 -2.51 16.38 -25.11
CA HIS A 491 -2.60 17.62 -24.34
C HIS A 491 -1.57 18.64 -24.86
N PRO A 492 -1.74 19.93 -24.56
CA PRO A 492 -0.76 20.97 -24.88
C PRO A 492 0.63 20.65 -24.30
N GLU A 493 1.68 21.15 -24.93
CA GLU A 493 3.04 21.08 -24.35
C GLU A 493 3.09 21.83 -23.02
N PHE A 494 3.93 21.37 -22.10
CA PHE A 494 4.11 22.04 -20.82
C PHE A 494 4.96 23.32 -20.98
N LEU A 495 4.73 24.31 -20.13
CA LEU A 495 5.47 25.58 -20.15
C LEU A 495 6.98 25.36 -20.04
N GLU A 496 7.76 26.17 -20.75
CA GLU A 496 9.23 26.02 -20.82
C GLU A 496 9.92 26.37 -19.49
N THR A 497 9.31 27.19 -18.64
CA THR A 497 9.94 27.69 -17.42
C THR A 497 9.66 26.76 -16.23
N PRO A 498 10.66 25.98 -15.75
CA PRO A 498 10.44 25.07 -14.64
C PRO A 498 10.21 25.81 -13.32
N PRO A 499 9.24 25.38 -12.49
CA PRO A 499 9.04 25.98 -11.18
C PRO A 499 10.25 25.75 -10.24
N PRO A 500 10.46 26.62 -9.23
CA PRO A 500 11.56 26.45 -8.28
C PRO A 500 11.39 25.24 -7.35
N PHE A 501 10.15 24.77 -7.20
CA PHE A 501 9.77 23.59 -6.42
C PHE A 501 8.42 23.07 -6.91
N ILE A 502 8.08 21.84 -6.52
CA ILE A 502 6.81 21.19 -6.85
C ILE A 502 6.25 20.49 -5.61
N PHE A 503 4.96 20.72 -5.37
CA PHE A 503 4.16 19.96 -4.42
C PHE A 503 3.34 18.89 -5.15
N PHE A 504 3.33 17.68 -4.59
CA PHE A 504 2.48 16.57 -5.04
C PHE A 504 1.56 16.14 -3.90
N PRO A 505 0.25 16.44 -3.95
CA PRO A 505 -0.71 15.78 -3.07
C PRO A 505 -0.74 14.27 -3.36
N LEU A 506 -0.70 13.47 -2.30
CA LEU A 506 -0.58 12.02 -2.35
C LEU A 506 -1.88 11.36 -1.89
N GLU A 507 -2.98 11.61 -2.60
CA GLU A 507 -4.30 11.00 -2.34
C GLU A 507 -4.29 9.47 -2.40
N TYR A 508 -3.34 8.90 -3.14
CA TYR A 508 -3.14 7.46 -3.29
C TYR A 508 -1.74 7.06 -2.84
N ASN A 509 -1.55 5.76 -2.60
CA ASN A 509 -0.24 5.21 -2.27
C ASN A 509 0.69 5.21 -3.50
N PHE A 510 1.30 6.37 -3.76
CA PHE A 510 2.33 6.57 -4.76
C PHE A 510 3.72 6.27 -4.21
N GLU A 511 4.60 5.83 -5.09
CA GLU A 511 6.01 5.65 -4.79
C GLU A 511 6.74 6.97 -4.98
N THR A 512 7.29 7.50 -3.90
CA THR A 512 8.16 8.68 -3.96
C THR A 512 9.52 8.30 -4.54
N ASN A 513 10.12 9.23 -5.29
CA ASN A 513 11.46 9.11 -5.82
C ASN A 513 12.37 10.09 -5.07
N THR A 514 13.61 9.75 -4.74
CA THR A 514 14.51 10.74 -4.11
C THR A 514 14.82 11.91 -5.04
N ARG A 515 14.79 11.66 -6.35
CA ARG A 515 14.98 12.63 -7.41
C ARG A 515 13.94 12.47 -8.50
N ILE A 516 13.51 13.58 -9.08
CA ILE A 516 12.64 13.63 -10.24
C ILE A 516 13.38 14.32 -11.38
N LEU A 517 13.30 13.75 -12.56
CA LEU A 517 13.86 14.27 -13.81
C LEU A 517 12.73 14.65 -14.75
N ILE A 518 12.72 15.90 -15.21
CA ILE A 518 11.79 16.38 -16.22
C ILE A 518 12.56 16.52 -17.55
N ALA A 519 12.27 15.62 -18.49
CA ALA A 519 12.77 15.65 -19.87
C ALA A 519 11.81 16.45 -20.77
N PRO A 520 12.27 17.09 -21.87
CA PRO A 520 13.62 17.08 -22.46
C PRO A 520 14.62 18.08 -21.82
N GLY A 521 14.19 18.94 -20.89
CA GLY A 521 15.01 20.01 -20.30
C GLY A 521 16.09 19.59 -19.28
N HIS A 522 16.19 18.29 -18.95
CA HIS A 522 17.12 17.76 -17.93
C HIS A 522 17.01 18.49 -16.58
N ILE A 523 15.82 18.98 -16.22
CA ILE A 523 15.60 19.65 -14.95
C ILE A 523 15.47 18.58 -13.87
N GLU A 524 16.32 18.67 -12.86
CA GLU A 524 16.33 17.76 -11.72
C GLU A 524 15.70 18.44 -10.50
N TYR A 525 14.85 17.69 -9.80
CA TYR A 525 14.32 18.06 -8.50
C TYR A 525 14.71 17.02 -7.48
N GLU A 526 15.02 17.46 -6.26
CA GLU A 526 15.33 16.62 -5.12
C GLU A 526 14.16 16.63 -4.13
N LEU A 527 13.82 15.45 -3.59
CA LEU A 527 12.84 15.34 -2.52
C LEU A 527 13.39 16.01 -1.26
N LYS A 528 12.71 17.06 -0.78
CA LYS A 528 13.11 17.80 0.43
C LYS A 528 12.23 17.52 1.63
N GLY A 529 10.99 17.08 1.41
CA GLY A 529 10.19 16.63 2.53
C GLY A 529 8.92 15.88 2.17
N LEU A 530 8.41 15.18 3.17
CA LEU A 530 7.13 14.48 3.14
C LEU A 530 6.31 14.85 4.35
N ILE A 531 5.06 15.21 4.12
CA ILE A 531 4.05 15.43 5.16
C ILE A 531 3.20 14.18 5.27
N TYR A 532 2.94 13.76 6.49
CA TYR A 532 2.26 12.53 6.85
C TYR A 532 1.06 12.84 7.73
N LEU A 533 -0.08 12.23 7.43
CA LEU A 533 -1.29 12.31 8.27
C LEU A 533 -1.44 11.02 9.11
N GLN A 534 -1.62 11.19 10.42
CA GLN A 534 -1.99 10.11 11.33
C GLN A 534 -2.86 10.65 12.46
N SER A 535 -4.01 10.02 12.72
CA SER A 535 -4.90 10.36 13.86
C SER A 535 -5.24 11.85 13.98
N ASN A 536 -5.61 12.49 12.86
CA ASN A 536 -5.89 13.93 12.74
C ASN A 536 -4.72 14.87 13.10
N HIS A 537 -3.48 14.37 13.07
CA HIS A 537 -2.28 15.14 13.28
C HIS A 537 -1.32 15.01 12.10
N PHE A 538 -0.80 16.15 11.63
CA PHE A 538 0.22 16.18 10.57
C PHE A 538 1.62 16.18 11.18
N THR A 539 2.49 15.34 10.62
CA THR A 539 3.90 15.25 10.97
C THR A 539 4.73 15.35 9.70
N ALA A 540 5.97 15.82 9.80
CA ALA A 540 6.82 16.04 8.65
C ALA A 540 8.14 15.29 8.78
N ARG A 541 8.69 14.92 7.62
CA ARG A 541 10.09 14.54 7.46
C ARG A 541 10.77 15.50 6.51
N PHE A 542 11.89 16.05 6.94
CA PHE A 542 12.77 16.87 6.12
C PHE A 542 14.02 16.06 5.75
N ILE A 543 14.47 16.19 4.50
CA ILE A 543 15.68 15.54 3.99
C ILE A 543 16.71 16.63 3.74
N ASP A 544 17.80 16.58 4.50
CA ASP A 544 18.86 17.57 4.38
C ASP A 544 19.76 17.30 3.16
N LYS A 545 20.65 18.24 2.85
CA LYS A 545 21.65 18.15 1.79
C LYS A 545 22.60 16.95 1.89
N ASN A 546 22.71 16.34 3.07
CA ASN A 546 23.51 15.15 3.32
C ASN A 546 22.70 13.85 3.16
N ASN A 547 21.42 13.94 2.76
CA ASN A 547 20.43 12.85 2.73
C ASN A 547 20.12 12.27 4.12
N SER A 548 20.36 13.02 5.20
CA SER A 548 19.88 12.68 6.53
C SER A 548 18.41 13.05 6.64
N THR A 549 17.62 12.22 7.32
CA THR A 549 16.19 12.47 7.53
C THR A 549 15.93 12.98 8.94
N TRP A 550 15.10 14.02 9.03
CA TRP A 550 14.74 14.69 10.27
C TRP A 550 13.22 14.67 10.43
N TYR A 551 12.74 14.14 11.56
CA TYR A 551 11.34 14.05 11.90
C TYR A 551 10.90 15.25 12.75
N HIS A 552 9.69 15.74 12.49
CA HIS A 552 9.08 16.82 13.27
C HIS A 552 7.59 16.58 13.43
N ASP A 553 7.11 16.61 14.68
CA ASP A 553 5.70 16.49 15.03
C ASP A 553 5.10 17.76 15.66
N GLY A 554 5.92 18.75 15.98
CA GLY A 554 5.55 19.98 16.71
C GLY A 554 5.12 19.76 18.17
N ILE A 555 4.60 18.58 18.53
CA ILE A 555 4.15 18.23 19.89
C ILE A 555 5.35 18.06 20.82
N ALA A 556 6.38 17.33 20.37
CA ALA A 556 7.59 17.08 21.14
C ALA A 556 8.47 18.33 21.30
N GLY A 557 8.22 19.37 20.49
CA GLY A 557 8.91 20.65 20.55
C GLY A 557 9.30 21.17 19.16
N MET A 558 10.18 22.17 19.15
CA MET A 558 10.61 22.86 17.93
C MET A 558 11.75 22.16 17.18
N GLN A 559 12.40 21.17 17.79
CA GLN A 559 13.60 20.56 17.22
C GLN A 559 13.23 19.41 16.28
N GLY A 560 13.86 19.38 15.10
CA GLY A 560 13.84 18.20 14.25
C GLY A 560 14.65 17.07 14.89
N ILE A 561 14.04 15.89 15.01
CA ILE A 561 14.67 14.70 15.60
C ILE A 561 15.33 13.91 14.46
N PRO A 562 16.65 13.64 14.50
CA PRO A 562 17.30 12.84 13.47
C PRO A 562 16.78 11.41 13.49
N GLU A 563 16.34 10.90 12.34
CA GLU A 563 15.97 9.51 12.17
C GLU A 563 17.08 8.76 11.41
N SER A 564 17.51 7.63 11.94
CA SER A 564 18.42 6.71 11.26
C SER A 564 17.68 5.49 10.74
N PHE A 565 18.09 4.98 9.58
CA PHE A 565 17.51 3.79 8.98
C PHE A 565 18.56 2.97 8.24
N LEU A 566 18.50 1.64 8.42
CA LEU A 566 19.31 0.68 7.69
C LEU A 566 18.50 0.18 6.47
N GLY A 567 18.68 0.84 5.33
CA GLY A 567 18.04 0.47 4.06
C GLY A 567 17.99 1.61 3.05
N SER A 568 17.26 1.45 1.94
CA SER A 568 17.13 2.55 0.96
C SER A 568 16.24 3.66 1.51
N LEU A 569 16.61 4.92 1.26
CA LEU A 569 15.83 6.10 1.65
C LEU A 569 14.41 6.05 1.06
N GLU A 570 14.25 5.60 -0.18
CA GLU A 570 12.92 5.39 -0.79
C GLU A 570 12.08 4.36 -0.04
N GLY A 571 12.73 3.29 0.46
CA GLY A 571 12.08 2.28 1.30
C GLY A 571 11.69 2.87 2.66
N PHE A 572 12.60 3.64 3.28
CA PHE A 572 12.36 4.32 4.56
C PHE A 572 11.14 5.23 4.51
N LEU A 573 11.08 6.10 3.49
CA LEU A 573 10.04 7.10 3.32
C LEU A 573 8.68 6.49 2.95
N LYS A 574 8.67 5.26 2.39
CA LYS A 574 7.46 4.44 2.15
C LYS A 574 6.94 3.71 3.39
N LEU A 575 7.78 3.33 4.35
CA LEU A 575 7.49 2.23 5.30
C LEU A 575 7.33 2.64 6.78
N LYS A 576 7.24 3.92 7.13
CA LYS A 576 7.12 4.33 8.54
C LYS A 576 5.66 4.40 9.04
N ALA A 577 5.37 3.49 9.97
CA ALA A 577 4.46 3.66 11.13
C ALA A 577 2.95 3.91 10.90
N GLY A 578 2.36 3.47 9.78
CA GLY A 578 0.91 3.60 9.59
C GLY A 578 0.44 5.01 9.21
N ASN A 579 1.39 5.88 8.82
CA ASN A 579 1.08 7.23 8.37
C ASN A 579 0.96 7.22 6.85
N THR A 580 -0.13 7.79 6.34
CA THR A 580 -0.31 7.96 4.90
C THR A 580 0.45 9.24 4.51
N PRO A 581 1.43 9.17 3.58
CA PRO A 581 2.00 10.37 2.99
C PRO A 581 0.86 11.20 2.39
N ALA A 582 0.75 12.46 2.80
CA ALA A 582 -0.29 13.38 2.35
C ALA A 582 0.23 14.31 1.26
N VAL A 583 1.47 14.80 1.40
CA VAL A 583 2.09 15.72 0.43
C VAL A 583 3.58 15.41 0.32
N ALA A 584 4.10 15.40 -0.90
CA ALA A 584 5.54 15.42 -1.17
C ALA A 584 5.99 16.78 -1.69
N PHE A 585 7.13 17.25 -1.18
CA PHE A 585 7.74 18.51 -1.58
C PHE A 585 9.11 18.27 -2.21
N TYR A 586 9.25 18.73 -3.45
CA TYR A 586 10.46 18.62 -4.24
C TYR A 586 11.00 20.01 -4.57
N ALA A 587 12.30 20.24 -4.34
CA ALA A 587 12.95 21.49 -4.71
C ALA A 587 13.84 21.27 -5.94
N ARG A 588 13.82 22.20 -6.89
CA ARG A 588 14.71 22.18 -8.06
C ARG A 588 16.15 22.20 -7.57
N CYS A 589 17.01 21.30 -8.08
CA CYS A 589 18.40 21.13 -7.62
C CYS A 589 19.16 22.44 -7.63
#